data_AF-A0A087YN77-F1
#
_entry.id   AF-A0A087YN77-F1
#
_cell.length_a   1.000
_cell.length_b   1.000
_cell.length_c   1.000
_cell.angle_alpha   90.00
_cell.angle_beta   90.00
_cell.angle_gamma   90.00
#
_symmetry.space_group_name_H-M   'P 1'
#
loop_
_entity.id
_entity.type
_entity.pdbx_description
1 polymer ?
#
loop_
_entity_poly.entity_id
_entity_poly.type
_entity_poly.pdbx_seq_one_letter_code
_entity_poly.pdbx_strand_id
1 'polypeptide(L)'
;YLLVIKLKTRTHTNSDIALLLLLVAAASFVKCEQLNQPASVTLQPGQRLTISCQVSYSLSSYPTAWIRQPAGKGLEWIGRAGDGWTTYYKDSLRNKFSISFVSSSKTVTLNGENMQPEDSAVYFCARETHSDTNKQQ
;
A
#
# COMPACT_ATOMS: atom_id res chain seq x y z
N TYR A 1 15.39 -12.61 -3.04
CA TYR A 1 16.14 -13.42 -2.06
C TYR A 1 16.06 -12.72 -0.71
N LEU A 2 15.38 -13.32 0.27
CA LEU A 2 15.25 -12.79 1.63
C LEU A 2 16.64 -12.69 2.30
N LEU A 3 16.93 -11.56 2.94
CA LEU A 3 18.11 -11.42 3.79
C LEU A 3 17.83 -12.11 5.13
N VAL A 4 18.26 -13.36 5.28
CA VAL A 4 18.21 -14.08 6.57
C VAL A 4 19.43 -13.69 7.38
N ILE A 5 19.27 -12.77 8.34
CA ILE A 5 20.33 -12.44 9.30
C ILE A 5 20.39 -13.56 10.36
N LYS A 6 21.34 -14.48 10.23
CA LYS A 6 21.68 -15.44 11.29
C LYS A 6 22.43 -14.70 12.40
N LEU A 7 21.76 -14.41 13.51
CA LEU A 7 22.43 -13.92 14.73
C LEU A 7 23.16 -15.09 15.39
N LYS A 8 24.49 -15.11 15.30
CA LYS A 8 25.34 -15.98 16.11
C LYS A 8 25.51 -15.29 17.47
N THR A 9 24.98 -15.88 18.53
CA THR A 9 25.27 -15.45 19.90
C THR A 9 26.75 -15.68 20.19
N ARG A 10 27.54 -14.60 20.10
CA ARG A 10 28.89 -14.51 20.65
C ARG A 10 28.77 -13.80 21.99
N THR A 11 29.41 -14.33 23.02
CA THR A 11 29.54 -13.64 24.32
C THR A 11 30.19 -12.28 24.08
N HIS A 12 29.46 -11.21 24.37
CA HIS A 12 29.87 -9.84 24.05
C HIS A 12 30.64 -9.19 25.20
N THR A 13 31.62 -8.37 24.85
CA THR A 13 32.32 -7.46 25.76
C THR A 13 31.53 -6.14 25.88
N ASN A 14 31.72 -5.36 26.95
CA ASN A 14 30.98 -4.11 27.19
C ASN A 14 31.06 -3.08 26.03
N SER A 15 32.14 -3.12 25.23
CA SER A 15 32.32 -2.24 24.07
C SER A 15 31.35 -2.54 22.92
N ASP A 16 30.95 -3.80 22.75
CA ASP A 16 30.03 -4.19 21.68
C ASP A 16 28.57 -3.84 22.02
N ILE A 17 28.23 -3.86 23.32
CA ILE A 17 26.92 -3.45 23.82
C ILE A 17 26.72 -1.95 23.56
N ALA A 18 27.74 -1.13 23.79
CA ALA A 18 27.67 0.30 23.50
C ALA A 18 27.43 0.59 22.01
N LEU A 19 28.10 -0.16 21.11
CA LEU A 19 27.91 -0.02 19.66
C LEU A 19 26.50 -0.45 19.22
N LEU A 20 25.98 -1.56 19.75
CA LEU A 20 24.60 -2.00 19.53
C LEU A 20 23.58 -0.97 20.03
N LEU A 21 23.80 -0.40 21.21
CA LEU A 21 22.93 0.65 21.78
C LEU A 21 22.96 1.94 20.93
N LEU A 22 24.12 2.34 20.40
CA LEU A 22 24.24 3.49 19.49
C LEU A 22 23.50 3.26 18.17
N LEU A 23 23.57 2.05 17.60
CA LEU A 23 22.84 1.69 16.38
C LEU A 23 21.32 1.66 16.61
N VAL A 24 20.87 1.15 17.76
CA VAL A 24 19.45 1.19 18.15
C VAL A 24 18.98 2.62 18.41
N ALA A 25 19.80 3.46 19.07
CA ALA A 25 19.50 4.86 19.31
C ALA A 25 19.42 5.68 18.01
N ALA A 26 20.22 5.35 17.00
CA ALA A 26 20.13 5.97 15.67
C ALA A 26 18.85 5.57 14.91
N ALA A 27 18.28 4.40 15.17
CA ALA A 27 17.04 3.93 14.55
C ALA A 27 15.77 4.62 15.10
N SER A 28 15.86 5.32 16.24
CA SER A 28 14.72 5.99 16.93
C SER A 28 14.06 7.11 16.12
N PHE A 29 14.69 7.59 15.05
CA PHE A 29 14.22 8.75 14.28
C PHE A 29 13.49 8.38 12.98
N VAL A 30 13.28 7.10 12.68
CA VAL A 30 12.59 6.66 11.47
C VAL A 30 11.08 6.56 11.73
N LYS A 31 10.28 7.45 11.11
CA LYS A 31 8.82 7.33 11.11
C LYS A 31 8.36 6.45 9.95
N CYS A 32 7.95 5.23 10.25
CA CYS A 32 7.35 4.31 9.28
C CYS A 32 5.83 4.46 9.25
N GLU A 33 5.24 4.60 8.06
CA GLU A 33 3.81 4.39 7.87
C GLU A 33 3.55 2.91 7.52
N GLN A 34 2.47 2.36 8.07
CA GLN A 34 2.05 0.99 7.85
C GLN A 34 0.84 0.98 6.90
N LEU A 35 0.87 0.05 5.95
CA LEU A 35 -0.24 -0.26 5.05
C LEU A 35 -0.47 -1.76 5.12
N ASN A 36 -1.63 -2.17 5.60
CA ASN A 36 -1.98 -3.57 5.82
C ASN A 36 -3.12 -3.99 4.88
N GLN A 37 -2.81 -4.89 3.96
CA GLN A 37 -3.74 -5.46 3.00
C GLN A 37 -3.56 -6.99 2.97
N PRO A 38 -4.56 -7.78 2.52
CA PRO A 38 -4.40 -9.23 2.42
C PRO A 38 -3.25 -9.61 1.49
N ALA A 39 -2.58 -10.72 1.80
CA ALA A 39 -1.45 -11.22 1.00
C ALA A 39 -1.89 -11.71 -0.39
N SER A 40 -3.08 -12.29 -0.48
CA SER A 40 -3.66 -12.78 -1.74
C SER A 40 -5.18 -12.85 -1.64
N VAL A 41 -5.86 -12.67 -2.77
CA VAL A 41 -7.29 -12.92 -2.94
C VAL A 41 -7.45 -13.78 -4.19
N THR A 42 -8.15 -14.91 -4.07
CA THR A 42 -8.44 -15.82 -5.18
C THR A 42 -9.92 -15.78 -5.49
N LEU A 43 -10.26 -15.61 -6.76
CA LEU A 43 -11.63 -15.48 -7.25
C LEU A 43 -11.81 -16.34 -8.50
N GLN A 44 -13.05 -16.76 -8.75
CA GLN A 44 -13.48 -17.33 -10.02
C GLN A 44 -13.84 -16.20 -11.00
N PRO A 45 -13.76 -16.46 -12.33
CA PRO A 45 -14.22 -15.51 -13.33
C PRO A 45 -15.67 -15.07 -13.10
N GLY A 46 -15.94 -13.78 -13.31
CA GLY A 46 -17.23 -13.14 -13.10
C GLY A 46 -17.50 -12.68 -11.65
N GLN A 47 -16.70 -13.10 -10.68
CA GLN A 47 -16.88 -12.66 -9.29
C GLN A 47 -16.44 -11.21 -9.07
N ARG A 48 -16.91 -10.61 -7.97
CA ARG A 48 -16.45 -9.29 -7.51
C ARG A 48 -15.17 -9.43 -6.70
N LEU A 49 -14.24 -8.52 -6.95
CA LEU A 49 -13.06 -8.31 -6.10
C LEU A 49 -13.37 -7.31 -5.01
N THR A 50 -12.90 -7.59 -3.80
CA THR A 50 -12.88 -6.63 -2.68
C THR A 50 -11.54 -6.78 -1.95
N ILE A 51 -10.72 -5.74 -1.96
CA ILE A 51 -9.45 -5.68 -1.23
C ILE A 51 -9.49 -4.49 -0.30
N SER A 52 -9.32 -4.73 1.01
CA SER A 52 -9.22 -3.67 2.01
C SER A 52 -7.76 -3.40 2.37
N CYS A 53 -7.39 -2.12 2.46
CA CYS A 53 -6.11 -1.66 2.96
C CYS A 53 -6.31 -0.74 4.16
N GLN A 54 -5.82 -1.16 5.33
CA GLN A 54 -5.80 -0.35 6.54
C GLN A 54 -4.48 0.41 6.64
N VAL A 55 -4.54 1.71 6.88
CA VAL A 55 -3.37 2.58 6.95
C VAL A 55 -3.15 3.16 8.36
N SER A 56 -1.90 3.45 8.73
CA SER A 56 -1.58 4.07 10.03
C SER A 56 -1.90 5.57 10.09
N TYR A 57 -1.84 6.26 8.95
CA TYR A 57 -2.07 7.71 8.84
C TYR A 57 -3.56 8.08 8.78
N SER A 58 -3.87 9.36 8.96
CA SER A 58 -5.22 9.87 8.74
C SER A 58 -5.49 10.00 7.25
N LEU A 59 -6.63 9.47 6.77
CA LEU A 59 -7.07 9.63 5.38
C LEU A 59 -7.38 11.08 5.00
N SER A 60 -7.51 11.97 5.99
CA SER A 60 -7.60 13.42 5.76
C SER A 60 -6.24 14.07 5.52
N SER A 61 -5.15 13.49 6.02
CA SER A 61 -3.80 14.00 5.79
C SER A 61 -3.26 13.59 4.42
N TYR A 62 -3.59 12.38 3.97
CA TYR A 62 -3.17 11.86 2.67
C TYR A 62 -4.25 10.95 2.09
N PRO A 63 -4.55 11.08 0.79
CA PRO A 63 -5.34 10.08 0.10
C PRO A 63 -4.51 8.80 -0.10
N THR A 64 -5.21 7.67 -0.25
CA THR A 64 -4.61 6.38 -0.56
C THR A 64 -4.95 6.00 -2.00
N ALA A 65 -3.91 5.68 -2.78
CA ALA A 65 -4.02 5.21 -4.13
C ALA A 65 -4.07 3.68 -4.19
N TRP A 66 -4.72 3.17 -5.23
CA TRP A 66 -4.65 1.78 -5.64
C TRP A 66 -3.90 1.68 -6.98
N ILE A 67 -2.97 0.75 -7.05
CA ILE A 67 -2.11 0.48 -8.20
C ILE A 67 -2.17 -1.02 -8.48
N ARG A 68 -2.23 -1.43 -9.75
CA ARG A 68 -2.10 -2.83 -10.15
C ARG A 68 -0.89 -3.05 -11.04
N GLN A 69 -0.33 -4.26 -10.97
CA GLN A 69 0.71 -4.73 -11.87
C GLN A 69 0.27 -6.05 -12.52
N PRO A 70 -0.27 -6.01 -13.74
CA PRO A 70 -0.53 -7.23 -14.51
C PRO A 70 0.79 -7.94 -14.84
N ALA A 71 0.75 -9.27 -14.98
CA ALA A 71 1.93 -10.06 -15.33
C ALA A 71 2.57 -9.56 -16.64
N GLY A 72 3.89 -9.33 -16.62
CA GLY A 72 4.65 -8.83 -17.77
C GLY A 72 4.39 -7.37 -18.15
N LYS A 73 3.64 -6.60 -17.34
CA LYS A 73 3.36 -5.18 -17.58
C LYS A 73 3.92 -4.29 -16.46
N GLY A 74 4.01 -3.00 -16.74
CA GLY A 74 4.36 -1.98 -15.76
C GLY A 74 3.25 -1.74 -14.73
N LEU A 75 3.55 -0.90 -13.74
CA LEU A 75 2.56 -0.43 -12.77
C LEU A 75 1.49 0.42 -13.47
N GLU A 76 0.23 0.16 -13.16
CA GLU A 76 -0.93 0.88 -13.65
C GLU A 76 -1.71 1.45 -12.46
N TRP A 77 -1.74 2.77 -12.35
CA TRP A 77 -2.52 3.48 -11.33
C TRP A 77 -4.01 3.37 -11.63
N ILE A 78 -4.81 2.99 -10.64
CA ILE A 78 -6.27 2.79 -10.75
C ILE A 78 -7.01 4.06 -10.35
N GLY A 79 -6.65 4.62 -9.21
CA GLY A 79 -7.42 5.67 -8.57
C GLY A 79 -6.90 5.99 -7.17
N ARG A 80 -7.44 7.04 -6.57
CA ARG A 80 -7.21 7.39 -5.16
C ARG A 80 -8.45 7.91 -4.47
N ALA A 81 -8.53 7.68 -3.17
CA ALA A 81 -9.59 8.22 -2.32
C ALA A 81 -9.06 8.58 -0.93
N GLY A 82 -9.69 9.55 -0.28
CA GLY A 82 -9.35 10.00 1.06
C GLY A 82 -10.39 10.97 1.60
N ASP A 83 -10.33 11.23 2.90
CA ASP A 83 -11.28 12.09 3.59
C ASP A 83 -11.02 13.56 3.27
N GLY A 84 -12.02 14.28 2.76
CA GLY A 84 -11.85 15.67 2.29
C GLY A 84 -11.05 15.80 0.98
N TRP A 85 -10.75 14.70 0.29
CA TRP A 85 -10.04 14.70 -1.00
C TRP A 85 -10.98 14.37 -2.15
N THR A 86 -10.77 14.97 -3.32
CA THR A 86 -11.43 14.55 -4.55
C THR A 86 -10.97 13.14 -4.93
N THR A 87 -11.93 12.24 -5.11
CA THR A 87 -11.66 10.89 -5.61
C THR A 87 -11.36 10.94 -7.11
N TYR A 88 -10.24 10.34 -7.51
CA TYR A 88 -9.84 10.23 -8.91
C TYR A 88 -9.76 8.77 -9.35
N TYR A 89 -10.02 8.55 -10.64
CA TYR A 89 -9.92 7.25 -11.29
C TYR A 89 -9.22 7.43 -12.63
N LYS A 90 -8.47 6.42 -13.05
CA LYS A 90 -8.01 6.31 -14.44
C LYS A 90 -9.22 6.01 -15.31
N ASP A 91 -9.48 6.83 -16.32
CA ASP A 91 -10.71 6.73 -17.12
C ASP A 91 -10.88 5.36 -17.79
N SER A 92 -9.78 4.75 -18.27
CA SER A 92 -9.82 3.40 -18.87
C SER A 92 -10.23 2.30 -17.89
N LEU A 93 -10.22 2.56 -16.57
CA LEU A 93 -10.49 1.60 -15.51
C LEU A 93 -11.74 1.93 -14.68
N ARG A 94 -12.36 3.09 -14.91
CA ARG A 94 -13.49 3.61 -14.12
C ARG A 94 -14.72 2.69 -14.12
N ASN A 95 -14.95 1.97 -15.21
CA ASN A 95 -16.08 1.02 -15.30
C ASN A 95 -15.78 -0.34 -14.66
N LYS A 96 -14.51 -0.59 -14.33
CA LYS A 96 -14.05 -1.88 -13.81
C LYS A 96 -13.82 -1.84 -12.31
N PHE A 97 -13.23 -0.75 -11.82
CA PHE A 97 -12.85 -0.58 -10.43
C PHE A 97 -13.52 0.62 -9.79
N SER A 98 -13.88 0.48 -8.52
CA SER A 98 -14.31 1.58 -7.65
C SER A 98 -13.50 1.57 -6.35
N ILE A 99 -13.33 2.73 -5.73
CA ILE A 99 -12.59 2.89 -4.49
C ILE A 99 -13.53 3.54 -3.47
N SER A 100 -13.64 2.92 -2.29
CA SER A 100 -14.35 3.47 -1.15
C SER A 100 -13.41 3.57 0.06
N PHE A 101 -13.79 4.36 1.06
CA PHE A 101 -13.01 4.48 2.29
C PHE A 101 -13.90 4.69 3.51
N VAL A 102 -13.36 4.34 4.68
CA VAL A 102 -13.96 4.59 5.99
C VAL A 102 -12.92 5.29 6.86
N SER A 103 -13.11 6.59 7.10
CA SER A 103 -12.14 7.43 7.83
C SER A 103 -11.87 6.94 9.24
N SER A 104 -12.91 6.51 9.98
CA SER A 104 -12.79 6.10 11.39
C SER A 104 -11.90 4.88 11.59
N SER A 105 -11.94 3.92 10.66
CA SER A 105 -11.11 2.71 10.68
C SER A 105 -9.85 2.81 9.84
N LYS A 106 -9.61 3.97 9.21
CA LYS A 106 -8.50 4.24 8.28
C LYS A 106 -8.38 3.16 7.20
N THR A 107 -9.52 2.72 6.67
CA THR A 107 -9.58 1.65 5.68
C THR A 107 -9.94 2.22 4.31
N VAL A 108 -9.20 1.84 3.29
CA VAL A 108 -9.50 2.14 1.88
C VAL A 108 -9.67 0.84 1.13
N THR A 109 -10.79 0.70 0.43
CA THR A 109 -11.22 -0.55 -0.20
C THR A 109 -11.26 -0.38 -1.71
N LEU A 110 -10.61 -1.27 -2.44
CA LEU A 110 -10.75 -1.43 -3.88
C LEU A 110 -11.82 -2.49 -4.17
N ASN A 111 -12.80 -2.14 -4.98
CA ASN A 111 -13.76 -3.09 -5.52
C ASN A 111 -13.56 -3.24 -7.03
N GLY A 112 -13.64 -4.47 -7.53
CA GLY A 112 -13.60 -4.79 -8.96
C GLY A 112 -14.84 -5.56 -9.37
N GLU A 113 -15.45 -5.17 -10.49
CA GLU A 113 -16.67 -5.81 -11.02
C GLU A 113 -16.34 -6.82 -12.11
N ASN A 114 -17.09 -7.94 -12.13
CA ASN A 114 -17.01 -8.97 -13.18
C ASN A 114 -15.56 -9.38 -13.51
N MET A 115 -14.77 -9.78 -12.51
CA MET A 115 -13.33 -10.03 -12.66
C MET A 115 -13.05 -11.14 -13.67
N GLN A 116 -12.11 -10.93 -14.59
CA GLN A 116 -11.72 -11.92 -15.60
C GLN A 116 -10.24 -12.32 -15.44
N PRO A 117 -9.79 -13.43 -16.05
CA PRO A 117 -8.39 -13.84 -15.98
C PRO A 117 -7.39 -12.74 -16.38
N GLU A 118 -7.77 -11.86 -17.32
CA GLU A 118 -6.93 -10.75 -17.81
C GLU A 118 -6.74 -9.64 -16.77
N ASP A 119 -7.60 -9.58 -15.75
CA ASP A 119 -7.49 -8.64 -14.64
C ASP A 119 -6.55 -9.13 -13.54
N SER A 120 -6.04 -10.37 -13.63
CA SER A 120 -5.10 -10.91 -12.68
C SER A 120 -3.82 -10.07 -12.61
N ALA A 121 -3.53 -9.56 -11.42
CA ALA A 121 -2.45 -8.63 -11.16
C ALA A 121 -2.03 -8.69 -9.70
N VAL A 122 -0.85 -8.14 -9.40
CA VAL A 122 -0.52 -7.76 -8.03
C VAL A 122 -1.12 -6.39 -7.75
N TYR A 123 -1.88 -6.27 -6.67
CA TYR A 123 -2.54 -5.02 -6.27
C TYR A 123 -1.84 -4.42 -5.07
N PHE A 124 -1.59 -3.12 -5.12
CA PHE A 124 -0.90 -2.36 -4.09
C PHE A 124 -1.76 -1.17 -3.67
N CYS A 125 -2.00 -1.02 -2.37
CA CYS A 125 -2.35 0.28 -1.80
C CYS A 125 -1.07 1.07 -1.51
N ALA A 126 -1.12 2.37 -1.77
CA ALA A 126 0.00 3.28 -1.55
C ALA A 126 -0.50 4.62 -1.03
N ARG A 127 0.25 5.23 -0.10
CA ARG A 127 0.00 6.62 0.30
C ARG A 127 0.37 7.53 -0.86
N GLU A 128 -0.56 8.35 -1.33
CA GLU A 128 -0.24 9.35 -2.35
C GLU A 128 0.17 10.65 -1.67
N THR A 129 1.42 11.04 -1.88
CA THR A 129 1.90 12.36 -1.45
C THR A 129 1.27 13.41 -2.33
N HIS A 130 0.57 14.39 -1.74
CA HIS A 130 0.06 15.56 -2.45
C HIS A 130 1.23 16.30 -3.08
N SER A 131 1.50 16.01 -4.35
CA SER A 131 2.26 16.92 -5.18
C SER A 131 1.20 17.86 -5.75
N ASP A 132 1.32 19.16 -5.50
CA ASP A 132 0.61 20.20 -6.25
C ASP A 132 1.07 20.15 -7.72
N THR A 133 0.78 19.06 -8.41
CA THR A 133 0.88 18.97 -9.84
C THR A 133 -0.44 19.49 -10.38
N ASN A 134 -0.52 20.82 -10.44
CA ASN A 134 -1.19 21.50 -11.55
C ASN A 134 -0.51 21.09 -12.86
N LYS A 135 -0.61 19.82 -13.23
CA LYS A 135 -0.24 19.31 -14.54
C LYS A 135 -1.25 18.25 -14.96
N GLN A 136 -2.13 18.76 -15.82
CA GLN A 136 -2.79 18.10 -16.93
C GLN A 136 -4.04 17.27 -16.59
N GLN A 137 -5.17 17.99 -16.58
CA GLN A 137 -6.11 17.86 -17.69
C GLN A 137 -6.43 19.26 -18.22
#